data_AF-A0A0R2U8P3-F1
#
_entry.id   AF-A0A0R2U8P3-F1
#
_cell.length_a   1.000
_cell.length_b   1.000
_cell.length_c   1.000
_cell.angle_alpha   90.00
_cell.angle_beta   90.00
_cell.angle_gamma   90.00
#
_symmetry.space_group_name_H-M   'P 1'
#
loop_
_entity.id
_entity.type
_entity.pdbx_description
1 polymer ?
#
loop_
_entity_poly.entity_id
_entity_poly.type
_entity_poly.pdbx_seq_one_letter_code
_entity_poly.pdbx_strand_id
1 'polypeptide(L)'
;IWNEKLLGVRPVMDELGGPINLIELDPWQQIQAVLRWSALPGTSRHHWGSDFDVYDANAMPEGYQIQLTVSECEGEGIFAPMHEWLNSVLIKGQQQSKGFYRPYAIDRGGVSPEPWHISYGPIANSFAQQLTGDIIRQQLLDNLELVSLDTVLKYLDEIIRRFVRVSGEDNL
;
A
#
# COMPACT_ATOMS: atom_id res chain seq x y z
N ILE A 1 10.80 7.53 -2.65
CA ILE A 1 9.94 6.50 -3.28
C ILE A 1 9.14 7.06 -4.46
N TRP A 2 8.13 7.92 -4.24
CA TRP A 2 7.26 8.44 -5.32
C TRP A 2 8.04 9.03 -6.51
N ASN A 3 8.83 10.09 -6.25
CA ASN A 3 9.62 10.74 -7.30
C ASN A 3 10.58 9.76 -7.96
N GLU A 4 11.29 8.93 -7.19
CA GLU A 4 12.23 7.94 -7.75
C GLU A 4 11.54 6.92 -8.67
N LYS A 5 10.30 6.50 -8.37
CA LYS A 5 9.53 5.61 -9.23
C LYS A 5 9.11 6.32 -10.53
N LEU A 6 8.51 7.50 -10.44
CA LEU A 6 8.09 8.26 -11.64
C LEU A 6 9.26 8.75 -12.50
N LEU A 7 10.44 8.93 -11.92
CA LEU A 7 11.67 9.27 -12.64
C LEU A 7 12.42 8.04 -13.17
N GLY A 8 11.90 6.82 -12.95
CA GLY A 8 12.50 5.57 -13.43
C GLY A 8 13.77 5.14 -12.68
N VAL A 9 14.09 5.77 -11.56
CA VAL A 9 15.22 5.39 -10.68
C VAL A 9 14.91 4.07 -9.95
N ARG A 10 13.64 3.87 -9.59
CA ARG A 10 13.14 2.61 -9.01
C ARG A 10 12.14 1.95 -9.96
N PRO A 11 12.17 0.62 -10.10
CA PRO A 11 11.20 -0.09 -10.92
C PRO A 11 9.79 0.05 -10.33
N VAL A 12 8.80 0.05 -11.22
CA VAL A 12 7.39 -0.13 -10.90
C VAL A 12 7.00 -1.49 -11.45
N MET A 13 6.37 -2.32 -10.64
CA MET A 13 6.00 -3.67 -11.03
C MET A 13 4.53 -3.73 -11.46
N ASP A 14 4.21 -4.62 -12.38
CA ASP A 14 2.84 -5.04 -12.69
C ASP A 14 2.32 -6.05 -11.66
N GLU A 15 1.08 -6.50 -11.88
CA GLU A 15 0.40 -7.46 -11.00
C GLU A 15 1.04 -8.87 -11.03
N LEU A 16 1.85 -9.16 -12.05
CA LEU A 16 2.59 -10.42 -12.19
C LEU A 16 4.00 -10.32 -11.61
N GLY A 17 4.39 -9.17 -11.06
CA GLY A 17 5.73 -8.92 -10.52
C GLY A 17 6.78 -8.56 -11.58
N GLY A 18 6.38 -8.30 -12.83
CA GLY A 18 7.26 -7.86 -13.91
C GLY A 18 7.41 -6.32 -13.94
N PRO A 19 8.56 -5.78 -14.39
CA PRO A 19 8.75 -4.33 -14.46
C PRO A 19 7.92 -3.69 -15.58
N ILE A 20 7.28 -2.56 -15.28
CA ILE A 20 6.53 -1.73 -16.22
C ILE A 20 7.46 -0.69 -16.84
N ASN A 21 7.42 -0.55 -18.17
CA ASN A 21 8.04 0.57 -18.86
C ASN A 21 7.17 1.84 -18.75
N LEU A 22 7.43 2.68 -17.75
CA LEU A 22 6.66 3.90 -17.53
C LEU A 22 6.70 4.89 -18.72
N ILE A 23 7.76 4.85 -19.54
CA ILE A 23 7.94 5.78 -20.68
C ILE A 23 6.85 5.58 -21.74
N GLU A 24 6.31 4.37 -21.86
CA GLU A 24 5.26 4.02 -22.81
C GLU A 24 3.85 4.39 -22.32
N LEU A 25 3.72 4.79 -21.05
CA LEU A 25 2.47 5.14 -20.42
C LEU A 25 2.22 6.65 -20.44
N ASP A 26 0.94 7.04 -20.54
CA ASP A 26 0.57 8.44 -20.32
C ASP A 26 0.78 8.86 -18.85
N PRO A 27 0.86 10.17 -18.53
CA PRO A 27 1.14 10.62 -17.17
C PRO A 27 0.17 10.10 -16.10
N TRP A 28 -1.09 9.88 -16.45
CA TRP A 28 -2.08 9.34 -15.52
C TRP A 28 -1.87 7.84 -15.30
N GLN A 29 -1.61 7.08 -16.36
CA GLN A 29 -1.27 5.66 -16.29
C GLN A 29 0.01 5.42 -15.47
N GLN A 30 1.02 6.27 -15.61
CA GLN A 30 2.23 6.21 -14.78
C GLN A 30 1.91 6.39 -13.29
N ILE A 31 1.10 7.39 -12.96
CA ILE A 31 0.65 7.63 -11.57
C ILE A 31 -0.14 6.44 -11.04
N GLN A 32 -1.08 5.89 -11.83
CA GLN A 32 -1.85 4.71 -11.44
C GLN A 32 -0.94 3.52 -11.14
N ALA A 33 0.03 3.24 -12.03
CA ALA A 33 0.99 2.15 -11.83
C ALA A 33 1.81 2.32 -10.54
N VAL A 34 2.23 3.55 -10.21
CA VAL A 34 2.92 3.83 -8.94
C VAL A 34 2.00 3.63 -7.75
N LEU A 35 0.77 4.16 -7.82
CA LEU A 35 -0.22 4.10 -6.73
C LEU A 35 -0.66 2.68 -6.37
N ARG A 36 -0.52 1.72 -7.29
CA ARG A 36 -0.72 0.30 -7.00
C ARG A 36 0.15 -0.22 -5.86
N TRP A 37 1.37 0.30 -5.71
CA TRP A 37 2.38 -0.24 -4.79
C TRP A 37 3.01 0.82 -3.88
N SER A 38 2.52 2.06 -3.93
CA SER A 38 3.06 3.17 -3.16
C SER A 38 2.00 4.22 -2.92
N ALA A 39 1.73 4.52 -1.66
CA ALA A 39 0.84 5.60 -1.29
C ALA A 39 1.31 6.93 -1.91
N LEU A 40 0.34 7.77 -2.28
CA LEU A 40 0.60 9.17 -2.56
C LEU A 40 1.30 9.80 -1.34
N PRO A 41 2.34 10.64 -1.50
CA PRO A 41 2.99 11.28 -0.37
C PRO A 41 1.99 12.01 0.52
N GLY A 42 2.01 11.70 1.82
CA GLY A 42 1.05 12.23 2.79
C GLY A 42 -0.16 11.35 3.09
N THR A 43 -0.42 10.31 2.29
CA THR A 43 -1.61 9.47 2.46
C THR A 43 -1.32 8.06 2.97
N SER A 44 -0.05 7.73 3.25
CA SER A 44 0.31 6.44 3.85
C SER A 44 -0.17 6.35 5.30
N ARG A 45 -0.76 5.21 5.65
CA ARG A 45 -1.26 4.90 7.00
C ARG A 45 -0.12 4.62 7.99
N HIS A 46 1.05 4.20 7.50
CA HIS A 46 2.24 4.02 8.35
C HIS A 46 2.65 5.31 9.07
N HIS A 47 2.35 6.49 8.52
CA HIS A 47 2.62 7.77 9.19
C HIS A 47 1.85 7.95 10.50
N TRP A 48 0.75 7.23 10.69
CA TRP A 48 -0.07 7.31 11.89
C TRP A 48 0.41 6.38 13.02
N GLY A 49 1.41 5.53 12.74
CA GLY A 49 1.89 4.52 13.68
C GLY A 49 0.90 3.39 13.94
N SER A 50 -0.14 3.25 13.11
CA SER A 50 -1.14 2.20 13.22
C SER A 50 -0.90 1.00 12.31
N ASP A 51 0.04 1.12 11.37
CA ASP A 51 0.22 0.16 10.29
C ASP A 51 1.70 -0.26 10.20
N PHE A 52 1.95 -1.53 9.93
CA PHE A 52 3.29 -2.13 9.92
C PHE A 52 3.37 -3.31 8.95
N ASP A 53 4.56 -3.49 8.38
CA ASP A 53 4.88 -4.60 7.50
C ASP A 53 5.56 -5.72 8.30
N VAL A 54 5.09 -6.96 8.14
CA VAL A 54 5.62 -8.13 8.85
C VAL A 54 6.24 -9.15 7.91
N TYR A 55 7.34 -9.76 8.33
CA TYR A 55 8.04 -10.84 7.64
C TYR A 55 8.67 -11.81 8.66
N ASP A 56 9.01 -13.03 8.22
CA ASP A 56 9.63 -14.04 9.08
C ASP A 56 11.15 -13.99 8.97
N ALA A 57 11.78 -13.28 9.90
CA ALA A 57 13.24 -13.15 9.94
C ALA A 57 13.96 -14.50 10.12
N ASN A 58 13.32 -15.51 10.73
CA ASN A 58 13.92 -16.83 10.92
C ASN A 58 13.89 -17.69 9.64
N ALA A 59 13.01 -17.36 8.69
CA ALA A 59 12.95 -18.02 7.39
C ALA A 59 14.00 -17.51 6.39
N MET A 60 14.65 -16.38 6.69
CA MET A 60 15.62 -15.76 5.79
C MET A 60 16.97 -16.48 5.82
N PRO A 61 17.46 -17.03 4.69
CA PRO A 61 18.84 -17.49 4.62
C PRO A 61 19.83 -16.32 4.68
N GLU A 62 21.08 -16.61 5.00
CA GLU A 62 22.14 -15.60 5.05
C GLU A 62 22.23 -14.83 3.72
N GLY A 63 22.23 -13.50 3.81
CA GLY A 63 22.33 -12.60 2.66
C GLY A 63 21.00 -12.33 1.93
N TYR A 64 19.88 -12.96 2.32
CA TYR A 64 18.58 -12.68 1.71
C TYR A 64 18.18 -11.21 1.90
N GLN A 65 17.66 -10.59 0.84
CA GLN A 65 17.11 -9.25 0.87
C GLN A 65 15.60 -9.35 0.66
N ILE A 66 14.84 -8.82 1.61
CA ILE A 66 13.38 -8.82 1.58
C ILE A 66 12.90 -7.97 0.40
N GLN A 67 11.98 -8.50 -0.40
CA GLN A 67 11.40 -7.81 -1.56
C GLN A 67 10.03 -7.20 -1.28
N LEU A 68 9.33 -7.69 -0.25
CA LEU A 68 7.92 -7.40 0.04
C LEU A 68 7.04 -7.66 -1.20
N THR A 69 7.00 -8.92 -1.63
CA THR A 69 6.16 -9.37 -2.76
C THR A 69 5.16 -10.45 -2.34
N VAL A 70 4.05 -10.55 -3.07
CA VAL A 70 3.01 -11.56 -2.80
C VAL A 70 3.62 -12.97 -2.84
N SER A 71 4.55 -13.20 -3.78
CA SER A 71 5.28 -14.46 -3.93
C SER A 71 6.18 -14.82 -2.74
N GLU A 72 6.61 -13.87 -1.91
CA GLU A 72 7.31 -14.19 -0.66
C GLU A 72 6.35 -14.68 0.43
N CYS A 73 5.09 -14.25 0.39
CA CYS A 73 4.11 -14.45 1.45
C CYS A 73 3.07 -15.55 1.17
N GLU A 74 3.06 -16.16 -0.02
CA GLU A 74 2.05 -17.14 -0.44
C GLU A 74 2.68 -18.35 -1.16
N GLY A 75 1.95 -19.47 -1.18
CA GLY A 75 2.38 -20.68 -1.89
C GLY A 75 3.71 -21.23 -1.37
N GLU A 76 4.71 -21.31 -2.25
CA GLU A 76 6.07 -21.77 -1.91
C GLU A 76 6.99 -20.64 -1.42
N GLY A 77 6.43 -19.44 -1.16
CA GLY A 77 7.15 -18.29 -0.65
C GLY A 77 7.81 -18.55 0.71
N ILE A 78 8.98 -17.95 0.93
CA ILE A 78 9.78 -18.18 2.15
C ILE A 78 9.05 -17.76 3.44
N PHE A 79 8.13 -16.79 3.37
CA PHE A 79 7.33 -16.32 4.50
C PHE A 79 5.93 -16.95 4.52
N ALA A 80 5.55 -17.73 3.50
CA ALA A 80 4.21 -18.28 3.37
C ALA A 80 3.71 -19.01 4.62
N PRO A 81 4.49 -19.90 5.29
CA PRO A 81 4.04 -20.58 6.50
C PRO A 81 3.63 -19.61 7.63
N MET A 82 4.37 -18.53 7.81
CA MET A 82 4.07 -17.51 8.82
C MET A 82 2.84 -16.69 8.43
N HIS A 83 2.69 -16.30 7.16
CA HIS A 83 1.51 -15.56 6.70
C HIS A 83 0.23 -16.40 6.72
N GLU A 84 0.31 -17.70 6.46
CA GLU A 84 -0.80 -18.65 6.63
C GLU A 84 -1.24 -18.75 8.09
N TRP A 85 -0.28 -18.89 9.01
CA TRP A 85 -0.58 -18.83 10.44
C TRP A 85 -1.21 -17.50 10.83
N LEU A 86 -0.64 -16.38 10.38
CA LEU A 86 -1.13 -15.04 10.69
C LEU A 86 -2.56 -14.83 10.16
N ASN A 87 -2.86 -15.30 8.95
CA ASN A 87 -4.23 -15.32 8.40
C ASN A 87 -5.20 -16.05 9.33
N SER A 88 -4.80 -17.22 9.86
CA SER A 88 -5.63 -17.98 10.80
C SER A 88 -5.91 -17.25 12.12
N VAL A 89 -5.04 -16.30 12.50
CA VAL A 89 -5.22 -15.44 13.68
C VAL A 89 -6.14 -14.27 13.36
N LEU A 90 -5.95 -13.63 12.20
CA LEU A 90 -6.70 -12.44 11.79
C LEU A 90 -8.16 -12.76 11.39
N ILE A 91 -8.43 -13.90 10.75
CA ILE A 91 -9.78 -14.31 10.28
C ILE A 91 -10.75 -14.62 11.44
N LYS A 92 -10.27 -14.76 12.69
CA LYS A 92 -11.11 -15.13 13.83
C LYS A 92 -12.07 -14.02 14.31
N GLY A 93 -12.22 -12.94 13.54
CA GLY A 93 -13.08 -11.79 13.82
C GLY A 93 -12.41 -10.73 14.70
N GLN A 94 -12.93 -9.50 14.66
CA GLN A 94 -12.34 -8.32 15.31
C GLN A 94 -11.96 -8.49 16.79
N GLN A 95 -12.71 -9.29 17.56
CA GLN A 95 -12.44 -9.52 18.98
C GLN A 95 -11.20 -10.41 19.20
N GLN A 96 -11.05 -11.45 18.38
CA GLN A 96 -9.94 -12.38 18.44
C GLN A 96 -8.68 -11.80 17.79
N SER A 97 -8.84 -11.02 16.71
CA SER A 97 -7.74 -10.26 16.11
C SER A 97 -7.36 -9.02 16.92
N LYS A 98 -8.07 -8.71 18.00
CA LYS A 98 -7.90 -7.52 18.84
C LYS A 98 -7.89 -6.22 18.04
N GLY A 99 -8.57 -6.16 16.90
CA GLY A 99 -8.63 -5.00 16.01
C GLY A 99 -7.51 -4.92 14.95
N PHE A 100 -6.68 -5.95 14.80
CA PHE A 100 -5.72 -6.05 13.70
C PHE A 100 -6.36 -6.69 12.46
N TYR A 101 -5.99 -6.21 11.27
CA TYR A 101 -6.49 -6.71 9.98
C TYR A 101 -5.54 -6.36 8.83
N ARG A 102 -5.81 -6.89 7.63
CA ARG A 102 -5.11 -6.55 6.38
C ARG A 102 -5.94 -5.57 5.55
N PRO A 103 -5.58 -4.28 5.47
CA PRO A 103 -6.37 -3.29 4.75
C PRO A 103 -6.35 -3.48 3.23
N TYR A 104 -5.34 -4.20 2.71
CA TYR A 104 -5.13 -4.46 1.30
C TYR A 104 -5.14 -5.97 1.02
N ALA A 105 -6.15 -6.69 1.53
CA ALA A 105 -6.27 -8.14 1.32
C ALA A 105 -6.88 -8.51 -0.04
N ILE A 106 -7.73 -7.65 -0.59
CA ILE A 106 -8.47 -7.89 -1.84
C ILE A 106 -8.19 -6.73 -2.79
N ASP A 107 -7.84 -7.06 -4.03
CA ASP A 107 -7.72 -6.06 -5.07
C ASP A 107 -9.09 -5.54 -5.51
N ARG A 108 -9.33 -4.25 -5.28
CA ARG A 108 -10.55 -3.54 -5.70
C ARG A 108 -10.26 -2.47 -6.78
N GLY A 109 -9.14 -2.60 -7.50
CA GLY A 109 -8.64 -1.60 -8.44
C GLY A 109 -7.99 -0.39 -7.76
N GLY A 110 -7.61 -0.55 -6.49
CA GLY A 110 -6.95 0.44 -5.63
C GLY A 110 -5.48 0.13 -5.40
N VAL A 111 -5.04 0.11 -4.14
CA VAL A 111 -3.73 -0.47 -3.77
C VAL A 111 -3.76 -1.98 -4.08
N SER A 112 -2.67 -2.51 -4.64
CA SER A 112 -2.50 -3.95 -4.88
C SER A 112 -2.49 -4.74 -3.56
N PRO A 113 -2.72 -6.06 -3.59
CA PRO A 113 -2.63 -6.88 -2.39
C PRO A 113 -1.25 -6.81 -1.72
N GLU A 114 -1.24 -6.56 -0.40
CA GLU A 114 -0.03 -6.49 0.43
C GLU A 114 -0.18 -7.45 1.64
N PRO A 115 0.11 -8.77 1.49
CA PRO A 115 -0.04 -9.74 2.58
C PRO A 115 0.78 -9.46 3.84
N TRP A 116 1.84 -8.66 3.73
CA TRP A 116 2.69 -8.21 4.83
C TRP A 116 2.10 -7.03 5.61
N HIS A 117 1.16 -6.29 5.03
CA HIS A 117 0.62 -5.07 5.62
C HIS A 117 -0.45 -5.37 6.67
N ILE A 118 -0.15 -5.06 7.92
CA ILE A 118 -1.09 -5.17 9.04
C ILE A 118 -1.45 -3.79 9.57
N SER A 119 -2.74 -3.54 9.76
CA SER A 119 -3.27 -2.30 10.34
C SER A 119 -3.99 -2.55 11.65
N TYR A 120 -3.83 -1.62 12.60
CA TYR A 120 -4.63 -1.54 13.82
C TYR A 120 -5.82 -0.62 13.61
N GLY A 121 -6.99 -1.21 13.33
CA GLY A 121 -8.21 -0.51 12.94
C GLY A 121 -8.67 0.60 13.90
N PRO A 122 -8.64 0.43 15.23
CA PRO A 122 -9.12 1.46 16.15
C PRO A 122 -8.43 2.82 16.00
N ILE A 123 -7.13 2.84 15.70
CA ILE A 123 -6.38 4.08 15.46
C ILE A 123 -6.50 4.49 14.00
N ALA A 124 -6.27 3.55 13.08
CA ALA A 124 -6.17 3.87 11.67
C ALA A 124 -7.49 4.37 11.08
N ASN A 125 -8.63 3.85 11.55
CA ASN A 125 -9.95 4.33 11.12
C ASN A 125 -10.25 5.75 11.63
N SER A 126 -9.77 6.10 12.83
CA SER A 126 -9.92 7.45 13.37
C SER A 126 -9.12 8.48 12.56
N PHE A 127 -7.88 8.17 12.21
CA PHE A 127 -7.07 9.07 11.37
C PHE A 127 -7.56 9.12 9.92
N ALA A 128 -8.02 8.00 9.35
CA ALA A 128 -8.58 7.98 8.01
C ALA A 128 -9.81 8.88 7.86
N GLN A 129 -10.64 9.01 8.91
CA GLN A 129 -11.79 9.93 8.93
C GLN A 129 -11.37 11.40 8.98
N GLN A 130 -10.21 11.70 9.58
CA GLN A 130 -9.68 13.05 9.70
C GLN A 130 -8.88 13.48 8.46
N LEU A 131 -8.35 12.54 7.68
CA LEU A 131 -7.64 12.83 6.44
C LEU A 131 -8.62 13.21 5.32
N THR A 132 -8.92 14.51 5.22
CA THR A 132 -9.84 15.04 4.20
C THR A 132 -9.13 15.31 2.88
N GLY A 133 -9.90 15.39 1.78
CA GLY A 133 -9.34 15.76 0.48
C GLY A 133 -8.71 17.15 0.45
N ASP A 134 -9.21 18.09 1.26
CA ASP A 134 -8.63 19.42 1.38
C ASP A 134 -7.27 19.40 2.09
N ILE A 135 -7.12 18.57 3.14
CA ILE A 135 -5.82 18.38 3.81
C ILE A 135 -4.81 17.78 2.84
N ILE A 136 -5.20 16.74 2.09
CA ILE A 136 -4.32 16.12 1.09
C ILE A 136 -3.95 17.15 0.02
N ARG A 137 -4.94 17.88 -0.53
CA ARG A 137 -4.69 18.91 -1.54
C ARG A 137 -3.71 19.98 -1.05
N GLN A 138 -3.92 20.50 0.17
CA GLN A 138 -3.04 21.52 0.74
C GLN A 138 -1.61 21.01 0.89
N GLN A 139 -1.43 19.81 1.44
CA GLN A 139 -0.12 19.19 1.58
C GLN A 139 0.60 19.02 0.24
N LEU A 140 -0.11 18.62 -0.81
CA LEU A 140 0.46 18.46 -2.15
C LEU A 140 0.92 19.81 -2.72
N LEU A 141 0.13 20.87 -2.52
CA LEU A 141 0.47 22.22 -2.95
C LEU A 141 1.68 22.79 -2.19
N ASP A 142 1.87 22.40 -0.93
CA ASP A 142 3.04 22.76 -0.13
C ASP A 142 4.31 21.99 -0.55
N ASN A 143 4.17 20.91 -1.32
CA ASN A 143 5.27 20.09 -1.83
C ASN A 143 5.48 20.26 -3.34
N LEU A 144 6.08 21.38 -3.72
CA LEU A 144 6.33 21.73 -5.13
C LEU A 144 7.36 20.83 -5.84
N GLU A 145 8.09 20.00 -5.11
CA GLU A 145 9.04 19.04 -5.67
C GLU A 145 8.38 17.70 -6.07
N LEU A 146 7.08 17.54 -5.83
CA LEU A 146 6.35 16.34 -6.19
C LEU A 146 6.27 16.18 -7.71
N VAL A 147 6.84 15.08 -8.22
CA VAL A 147 6.75 14.75 -9.64
C VAL A 147 5.29 14.51 -10.04
N SER A 148 4.90 15.09 -11.17
CA SER A 148 3.56 15.02 -11.76
C SER A 148 2.43 15.65 -10.93
N LEU A 149 2.76 16.64 -10.09
CA LEU A 149 1.80 17.35 -9.22
C LEU A 149 0.52 17.81 -9.95
N ASP A 150 0.63 18.44 -11.12
CA ASP A 150 -0.54 18.90 -11.89
C ASP A 150 -1.50 17.76 -12.25
N THR A 151 -0.94 16.61 -12.62
CA THR A 151 -1.75 15.41 -12.96
C THR A 151 -2.35 14.81 -11.70
N VAL A 152 -1.59 14.75 -10.60
CA VAL A 152 -2.12 14.31 -9.30
C VAL A 152 -3.30 15.19 -8.85
N LEU A 153 -3.17 16.51 -8.93
CA LEU A 153 -4.23 17.45 -8.55
C LEU A 153 -5.46 17.32 -9.46
N LYS A 154 -5.26 17.10 -10.76
CA LYS A 154 -6.33 16.87 -11.74
C LYS A 154 -7.16 15.62 -11.41
N TYR A 155 -6.52 14.54 -10.96
CA TYR A 155 -7.18 13.26 -10.66
C TYR A 155 -7.36 13.00 -9.15
N LEU A 156 -7.18 14.01 -8.29
CA LEU A 156 -7.08 13.84 -6.84
C LEU A 156 -8.29 13.11 -6.23
N ASP A 157 -9.50 13.44 -6.66
CA ASP A 157 -10.71 12.82 -6.12
C ASP A 157 -10.77 11.31 -6.45
N GLU A 158 -10.30 10.94 -7.64
CA GLU A 158 -10.16 9.53 -8.02
C GLU A 158 -9.07 8.84 -7.21
N ILE A 159 -7.93 9.50 -7.02
CA ILE A 159 -6.81 8.99 -6.22
C ILE A 159 -7.29 8.69 -4.80
N ILE A 160 -7.97 9.64 -4.15
CA ILE A 160 -8.48 9.49 -2.79
C ILE A 160 -9.46 8.32 -2.71
N ARG A 161 -10.40 8.24 -3.65
CA ARG A 161 -11.43 7.21 -3.66
C ARG A 161 -10.85 5.80 -3.85
N ARG A 162 -9.87 5.63 -4.73
CA ARG A 162 -9.35 4.31 -5.12
C ARG A 162 -8.15 3.86 -4.29
N PHE A 163 -7.23 4.76 -3.95
CA PHE A 163 -5.91 4.39 -3.42
C PHE A 163 -5.68 4.87 -1.99
N VAL A 164 -6.53 5.75 -1.45
CA VAL A 164 -6.38 6.26 -0.07
C VAL A 164 -7.42 5.67 0.87
N ARG A 165 -8.69 5.61 0.44
CA ARG A 165 -9.78 5.07 1.26
C ARG A 165 -9.77 3.55 1.24
N VAL A 166 -9.64 2.95 2.41
CA VAL A 166 -9.85 1.50 2.64
C VAL A 166 -11.34 1.26 2.84
N SER A 167 -11.88 0.17 2.28
CA SER A 167 -13.31 -0.10 2.39
C SER A 167 -13.67 -0.55 3.81
N GLY A 168 -14.83 -0.14 4.31
CA GLY A 168 -15.28 -0.51 5.65
C GLY A 168 -15.54 -2.01 5.82
N GLU A 169 -15.72 -2.74 4.72
CA GLU A 169 -15.85 -4.21 4.68
C GLU A 169 -14.53 -4.91 5.01
N ASP A 170 -13.39 -4.27 4.76
CA ASP A 170 -12.07 -4.85 5.04
C ASP A 170 -11.75 -4.85 6.54
N ASN A 171 -12.55 -4.14 7.36
CA ASN A 171 -12.44 -4.17 8.82
C ASN A 171 -13.05 -5.44 9.46
N LEU A 172 -13.73 -6.31 8.70
CA LEU A 172 -14.50 -7.44 9.24
C LEU A 172 -13.70 -8.74 9.34
#